data_AF-A0A7K2M8F5-F1
#
_entry.id   AF-A0A7K2M8F5-F1
#
_cell.length_a   1.000
_cell.length_b   1.000
_cell.length_c   1.000
_cell.angle_alpha   90.00
_cell.angle_beta   90.00
_cell.angle_gamma   90.00
#
_symmetry.space_group_name_H-M   'P 1'
#
loop_
_entity.id
_entity.type
_entity.pdbx_description
1 polymer ?
#
loop_
_entity_poly.entity_id
_entity_poly.type
_entity_poly.pdbx_seq_one_letter_code
_entity_poly.pdbx_strand_id
1 'polypeptide(L)'
;MKAAMFYGKEDLRIEDVPEPAVGPGQVKIRNGYVGICGGDVHTYFHPEASPVDLFRPHPVTGARLPQPLGHEFSGTVVEVGEGVTGIEVGDRGSMFPTAYSCGTCTACRLPASPARHTAPTAGPGFRTARLGPRERRRAR
;
A
#
# COMPACT_ATOMS: atom_id res chain seq x y z
N MET A 1 8.64 1.69 -14.71
CA MET A 1 7.18 1.43 -14.71
C MET A 1 6.42 2.74 -14.80
N LYS A 2 5.18 2.74 -15.28
CA LYS A 2 4.35 3.96 -15.29
C LYS A 2 3.73 4.24 -13.92
N ALA A 3 3.67 5.50 -13.50
CA ALA A 3 3.00 5.95 -12.28
C ALA A 3 2.35 7.32 -12.48
N ALA A 4 1.25 7.59 -11.76
CA ALA A 4 0.62 8.90 -11.68
C ALA A 4 1.30 9.73 -10.58
N MET A 5 2.18 10.64 -10.98
CA MET A 5 3.03 11.46 -10.12
C MET A 5 2.41 12.84 -9.92
N PHE A 6 2.17 13.19 -8.67
CA PHE A 6 1.61 14.47 -8.25
C PHE A 6 2.73 15.45 -7.90
N TYR A 7 2.70 16.61 -8.55
CA TYR A 7 3.71 17.66 -8.44
C TYR A 7 3.26 18.85 -7.58
N GLY A 8 1.97 18.93 -7.29
CA GLY A 8 1.35 20.05 -6.61
C GLY A 8 -0.04 20.31 -7.17
N LYS A 9 -0.67 21.39 -6.70
CA LYS A 9 -2.07 21.71 -7.01
C LYS A 9 -2.36 21.58 -8.51
N GLU A 10 -3.36 20.76 -8.81
CA GLU A 10 -3.85 20.49 -10.16
C GLU A 10 -2.82 19.92 -11.15
N ASP A 11 -1.66 19.46 -10.67
CA ASP A 11 -0.56 18.94 -11.48
C ASP A 11 -0.31 17.44 -11.20
N LEU A 12 -0.95 16.59 -12.02
CA LEU A 12 -0.82 15.14 -12.00
C LEU A 12 -0.37 14.64 -13.37
N ARG A 13 0.74 13.91 -13.41
CA ARG A 13 1.39 13.48 -14.66
C ARG A 13 1.63 11.98 -14.67
N ILE A 14 1.52 11.36 -15.83
CA ILE A 14 1.91 9.96 -16.00
C ILE A 14 3.39 9.90 -16.41
N GLU A 15 4.22 9.31 -15.56
CA GLU A 15 5.67 9.27 -15.76
C GLU A 15 6.23 7.84 -15.75
N ASP A 16 7.38 7.66 -16.40
CA ASP A 16 8.20 6.47 -16.20
C ASP A 16 9.07 6.65 -14.96
N VAL A 17 8.80 5.85 -13.94
CA VAL A 17 9.57 5.81 -12.69
C VAL A 17 10.34 4.49 -12.58
N PRO A 18 11.46 4.45 -11.83
CA PRO A 18 12.13 3.20 -11.51
C PRO A 18 11.18 2.21 -10.83
N GLU A 19 11.37 0.92 -11.10
CA GLU A 19 10.67 -0.09 -10.31
C GLU A 19 11.22 -0.07 -8.87
N PRO A 20 10.36 -0.08 -7.83
CA PRO A 20 10.83 -0.05 -6.46
C PRO A 20 11.63 -1.31 -6.12
N ALA A 21 12.69 -1.17 -5.31
CA ALA A 21 13.40 -2.30 -4.72
C ALA A 21 12.69 -2.77 -3.45
N VAL A 22 12.83 -4.06 -3.11
CA VAL A 22 12.30 -4.62 -1.85
C VAL A 22 13.40 -4.66 -0.80
N GLY A 23 13.19 -3.98 0.31
CA GLY A 23 14.06 -4.07 1.48
C GLY A 23 13.63 -5.15 2.49
N PRO A 24 14.42 -5.37 3.55
CA PRO A 24 14.02 -6.21 4.67
C PRO A 24 12.68 -5.78 5.28
N GLY A 25 11.82 -6.75 5.60
CA GLY A 25 10.48 -6.51 6.15
C GLY A 25 9.45 -5.95 5.16
N GLN A 26 9.78 -5.85 3.87
CA GLN A 26 8.89 -5.32 2.83
C GLN A 26 8.45 -6.39 1.83
N VAL A 27 7.37 -6.10 1.11
CA VAL A 27 6.92 -6.88 -0.04
C VAL A 27 6.70 -5.97 -1.24
N LYS A 28 6.98 -6.47 -2.44
CA LYS A 28 6.57 -5.79 -3.68
C LYS A 28 5.23 -6.30 -4.13
N ILE A 29 4.35 -5.38 -4.48
CA ILE A 29 3.02 -5.68 -4.96
C ILE A 29 2.90 -5.20 -6.41
N ARG A 30 2.46 -6.09 -7.29
CA ARG A 30 1.95 -5.69 -8.61
C ARG A 30 0.50 -5.28 -8.45
N ASN A 31 0.24 -3.99 -8.60
CA ASN A 31 -1.11 -3.44 -8.53
C ASN A 31 -2.01 -4.08 -9.61
N GLY A 32 -3.20 -4.52 -9.21
CA GLY A 32 -4.27 -4.95 -10.12
C GLY A 32 -5.28 -3.84 -10.35
N TYR A 33 -5.71 -3.19 -9.26
CA TYR A 33 -6.66 -2.08 -9.29
C TYR A 33 -6.30 -1.06 -8.20
N VAL A 34 -6.55 0.21 -8.49
CA VAL A 34 -6.42 1.33 -7.56
C VAL A 34 -7.71 2.15 -7.65
N GLY A 35 -8.34 2.40 -6.50
CA GLY A 35 -9.49 3.29 -6.37
C GLY A 35 -9.06 4.74 -6.24
N ILE A 36 -9.93 5.65 -6.67
CA ILE A 36 -9.78 7.09 -6.43
C ILE A 36 -10.59 7.41 -5.18
N CYS A 37 -9.91 7.81 -4.11
CA CYS A 37 -10.53 8.23 -2.88
C CYS A 37 -10.89 9.73 -2.93
N GLY A 38 -11.89 10.15 -2.16
CA GLY A 38 -12.15 11.57 -1.93
C GLY A 38 -10.93 12.32 -1.36
N GLY A 39 -10.06 11.62 -0.62
CA GLY A 39 -8.78 12.18 -0.14
C GLY A 39 -7.79 12.49 -1.25
N ASP A 40 -7.75 11.69 -2.32
CA ASP A 40 -6.91 11.97 -3.50
C ASP A 40 -7.43 13.22 -4.23
N VAL A 41 -8.76 13.34 -4.38
CA VAL A 41 -9.41 14.50 -5.01
C VAL A 41 -9.16 15.78 -4.21
N HIS A 42 -9.32 15.74 -2.88
CA HIS A 42 -9.00 16.89 -2.03
C HIS A 42 -7.51 17.26 -2.12
N THR A 43 -6.61 16.28 -2.13
CA THR A 43 -5.17 16.54 -2.27
C THR A 43 -4.84 17.19 -3.62
N TYR A 44 -5.53 16.80 -4.70
CA TYR A 44 -5.32 17.37 -6.03
C TYR A 44 -5.72 18.85 -6.11
N PHE A 45 -6.88 19.23 -5.57
CA PHE A 45 -7.40 20.60 -5.64
C PHE A 45 -6.91 21.52 -4.49
N HIS A 46 -6.66 20.94 -3.32
CA HIS A 46 -6.33 21.63 -2.07
C HIS A 46 -5.17 20.92 -1.33
N PRO A 47 -3.98 20.78 -1.92
CA PRO A 47 -2.86 20.10 -1.27
C PRO A 47 -2.44 20.73 0.06
N GLU A 48 -2.68 22.03 0.25
CA GLU A 48 -2.49 22.75 1.50
C GLU A 48 -3.38 22.27 2.66
N ALA A 49 -4.51 21.61 2.33
CA ALA A 49 -5.44 21.02 3.28
C ALA A 49 -5.21 19.51 3.46
N SER A 50 -4.16 18.96 2.85
CA SER A 50 -3.78 17.56 3.05
C SER A 50 -3.45 17.32 4.54
N PRO A 51 -3.83 16.17 5.12
CA PRO A 51 -3.49 15.85 6.51
C PRO A 51 -1.97 15.70 6.74
N VAL A 52 -1.17 15.67 5.68
CA VAL A 52 0.28 15.61 5.70
C VAL A 52 0.87 16.80 4.96
N ASP A 53 1.95 17.39 5.50
CA ASP A 53 2.69 18.43 4.80
C ASP A 53 3.43 17.79 3.60
N LEU A 54 3.00 18.14 2.39
CA LEU A 54 3.57 17.62 1.14
C LEU A 54 4.77 18.43 0.64
N PHE A 55 4.95 19.65 1.15
CA PHE A 55 5.97 20.60 0.70
C PHE A 55 7.27 20.49 1.50
N ARG A 56 7.21 19.89 2.70
CA ARG A 56 8.37 19.56 3.52
C ARG A 56 8.56 18.04 3.60
N PRO A 57 9.80 17.55 3.77
CA PRO A 57 10.03 16.12 3.99
C PRO A 57 9.25 15.60 5.20
N HIS A 58 8.50 14.51 5.01
CA HIS A 58 7.82 13.82 6.08
C HIS A 58 8.84 13.33 7.12
N PRO A 59 8.62 13.55 8.43
CA PRO A 59 9.65 13.32 9.46
C PRO A 59 10.05 11.84 9.61
N VAL A 60 9.20 10.90 9.19
CA VAL A 60 9.49 9.46 9.28
C VAL A 60 10.01 8.88 7.98
N THR A 61 9.47 9.30 6.84
CA THR A 61 9.70 8.65 5.54
C THR A 61 10.58 9.49 4.62
N GLY A 62 10.80 10.76 4.94
CA GLY A 62 11.48 11.73 4.07
C GLY A 62 10.70 12.11 2.80
N ALA A 63 9.51 11.53 2.59
CA ALA A 63 8.68 11.75 1.42
C ALA A 63 8.24 13.22 1.32
N ARG A 64 8.25 13.75 0.10
CA ARG A 64 7.79 15.10 -0.27
C ARG A 64 7.47 15.12 -1.77
N LEU A 65 6.78 16.14 -2.26
CA LEU A 65 6.53 16.29 -3.69
C LEU A 65 7.83 16.23 -4.53
N PRO A 66 7.81 15.58 -5.71
CA PRO A 66 6.68 14.85 -6.29
C PRO A 66 6.46 13.46 -5.65
N GLN A 67 5.20 13.00 -5.58
CA GLN A 67 4.82 11.70 -5.01
C GLN A 67 3.75 11.00 -5.85
N PRO A 68 3.69 9.65 -5.88
CA PRO A 68 2.55 8.95 -6.45
C PRO A 68 1.27 9.19 -5.62
N LEU A 69 0.13 9.36 -6.27
CA LEU A 69 -1.19 9.33 -5.62
C LEU A 69 -1.79 7.92 -5.62
N GLY A 70 -2.78 7.72 -4.74
CA GLY A 70 -3.49 6.46 -4.59
C GLY A 70 -3.04 5.68 -3.35
N HIS A 71 -3.97 5.46 -2.45
CA HIS A 71 -3.77 4.71 -1.21
C HIS A 71 -4.76 3.54 -1.07
N GLU A 72 -5.74 3.45 -1.96
CA GLU A 72 -6.75 2.39 -1.98
C GLU A 72 -6.48 1.40 -3.12
N PHE A 73 -5.59 0.43 -2.91
CA PHE A 73 -5.23 -0.51 -3.98
C PHE A 73 -5.28 -1.97 -3.56
N SER A 74 -5.42 -2.83 -4.56
CA SER A 74 -5.30 -4.28 -4.45
C SER A 74 -4.30 -4.82 -5.47
N GLY A 75 -3.67 -5.93 -5.14
CA GLY A 75 -2.64 -6.48 -6.02
C GLY A 75 -2.20 -7.88 -5.64
N THR A 76 -1.13 -8.31 -6.30
CA THR A 76 -0.49 -9.60 -6.07
C THR A 76 0.94 -9.37 -5.60
N VAL A 77 1.37 -10.08 -4.56
CA VAL A 77 2.76 -10.07 -4.09
C VAL A 77 3.65 -10.69 -5.18
N VAL A 78 4.69 -9.99 -5.59
CA VAL A 78 5.63 -10.42 -6.64
C VAL A 78 7.06 -10.61 -6.15
N GLU A 79 7.38 -10.08 -4.97
CA GLU A 79 8.70 -10.21 -4.33
C GLU A 79 8.53 -10.01 -2.82
N VAL A 80 9.31 -10.76 -2.03
CA VAL A 80 9.26 -10.75 -0.57
C VAL A 80 10.66 -10.52 -0.03
N GLY A 81 10.82 -9.50 0.83
CA GLY A 81 12.08 -9.14 1.44
C GLY A 81 12.46 -10.04 2.63
N GLU A 82 13.71 -9.94 3.05
CA GLU A 82 14.23 -10.67 4.21
C GLU A 82 13.40 -10.41 5.48
N GLY A 83 13.16 -11.44 6.28
CA GLY A 83 12.46 -11.33 7.56
C GLY A 83 10.95 -11.19 7.48
N VAL A 84 10.36 -11.15 6.27
CA VAL A 84 8.90 -11.23 6.11
C VAL A 84 8.43 -12.67 6.34
N THR A 85 7.47 -12.84 7.24
CA THR A 85 6.86 -14.13 7.56
C THR A 85 5.36 -14.11 7.31
N GLY A 86 4.78 -15.23 6.84
CA GLY A 86 3.33 -15.38 6.69
C GLY A 86 2.73 -14.72 5.44
N ILE A 87 3.57 -14.22 4.52
CA ILE A 87 3.20 -13.71 3.19
C ILE A 87 4.14 -14.33 2.16
N GLU A 88 3.60 -14.81 1.05
CA GLU A 88 4.36 -15.46 -0.02
C GLU A 88 4.11 -14.80 -1.38
N VAL A 89 5.05 -14.99 -2.32
CA VAL A 89 4.86 -14.57 -3.71
C VAL A 89 3.63 -15.27 -4.29
N GLY A 90 2.75 -14.48 -4.92
CA GLY A 90 1.47 -14.96 -5.46
C GLY A 90 0.26 -14.70 -4.57
N ASP A 91 0.47 -14.33 -3.30
CA ASP A 91 -0.62 -13.90 -2.43
C ASP A 91 -1.30 -12.64 -2.98
N ARG A 92 -2.61 -12.53 -2.75
CA ARG A 92 -3.42 -11.39 -3.16
C ARG A 92 -4.06 -10.75 -1.97
N GLY A 93 -4.10 -9.43 -1.97
CA GLY A 93 -4.73 -8.65 -0.91
C GLY A 93 -5.04 -7.22 -1.34
N SER A 94 -5.85 -6.57 -0.54
CA SER A 94 -6.04 -5.12 -0.51
C SER A 94 -5.12 -4.51 0.53
N MET A 95 -4.70 -3.27 0.31
CA MET A 95 -3.83 -2.56 1.24
C MET A 95 -4.61 -1.63 2.15
N PHE A 96 -4.20 -1.60 3.42
CA PHE A 96 -4.76 -0.69 4.40
C PHE A 96 -3.99 0.64 4.33
N PRO A 97 -4.65 1.76 3.97
CA PRO A 97 -3.97 3.00 3.59
C PRO A 97 -3.28 3.75 4.74
N THR A 98 -3.54 3.42 6.00
CA THR A 98 -3.32 4.36 7.12
C THR A 98 -2.47 3.86 8.28
N ALA A 99 -1.70 2.78 8.12
CA ALA A 99 -0.86 2.29 9.23
C ALA A 99 0.62 2.16 8.85
N TYR A 100 1.41 3.21 9.13
CA TYR A 100 2.77 2.95 9.58
C TYR A 100 2.68 2.40 11.00
N SER A 101 2.71 1.07 11.12
CA SER A 101 2.69 0.37 12.41
C SER A 101 4.11 0.00 12.80
N CYS A 102 4.63 0.57 13.89
CA CYS A 102 5.92 0.14 14.42
C CYS A 102 5.82 -1.16 15.26
N GLY A 103 4.60 -1.68 15.47
CA GLY A 103 4.31 -2.89 16.26
C GLY A 103 4.61 -2.79 17.76
N THR A 104 5.31 -1.74 18.21
CA THR A 104 5.96 -1.71 19.53
C THR A 104 5.55 -0.52 20.39
N CYS A 105 5.01 0.56 19.83
CA CYS A 105 4.56 1.74 20.60
C CYS A 105 3.24 1.49 21.34
N THR A 106 2.92 2.34 22.31
CA THR A 106 1.67 2.25 23.08
C THR A 106 0.44 2.18 22.17
N ALA A 107 0.38 3.01 21.12
CA ALA A 107 -0.72 3.00 20.17
C ALA A 107 -0.87 1.65 19.44
N CYS A 108 0.25 1.00 19.06
CA CYS A 108 0.23 -0.34 18.48
C CYS A 108 -0.13 -1.43 19.50
N ARG A 109 0.15 -1.21 20.79
CA ARG A 109 -0.19 -2.14 21.87
C ARG A 109 -1.61 -1.97 22.42
N LEU A 110 -2.40 -1.01 21.95
CA LEU A 110 -3.81 -0.91 22.36
C LEU A 110 -4.66 -2.01 21.71
N PRO A 111 -5.60 -2.65 22.41
CA PRO A 111 -6.43 -3.74 21.86
C PRO A 111 -7.23 -3.36 20.60
N ALA A 112 -7.67 -2.11 20.51
CA ALA A 112 -8.45 -1.57 19.39
C ALA A 112 -7.60 -0.83 18.35
N SER A 113 -6.28 -1.02 18.35
CA SER A 113 -5.41 -0.31 17.43
C SER A 113 -5.68 -0.72 15.98
N PRO A 114 -6.00 0.22 15.06
CA PRO A 114 -6.06 -0.09 13.64
C PRO A 114 -4.69 -0.56 13.11
N ALA A 115 -3.59 -0.29 13.83
CA ALA A 115 -2.24 -0.69 13.50
C ALA A 115 -1.87 -2.12 13.97
N ARG A 116 -2.73 -2.81 14.73
CA ARG A 116 -2.58 -4.25 15.05
C ARG A 116 -3.03 -5.09 13.84
N HIS A 117 -2.16 -5.16 12.83
CA HIS A 117 -2.34 -6.09 11.70
C HIS A 117 -1.54 -7.38 11.85
N THR A 118 -0.93 -7.63 13.02
CA THR A 118 -0.52 -9.00 13.34
C THR A 118 -1.81 -9.81 13.42
N ALA A 119 -2.07 -10.60 12.37
CA ALA A 119 -2.92 -11.76 12.49
C ALA A 119 -2.56 -12.41 13.84
N PRO A 120 -3.52 -12.61 14.75
CA PRO A 120 -3.24 -13.41 15.92
C PRO A 120 -2.70 -14.73 15.38
N THR A 121 -1.45 -15.03 15.74
CA THR A 121 -0.89 -16.34 15.51
C THR A 121 -1.90 -17.37 16.03
N ALA A 122 -2.40 -18.19 15.11
CA ALA A 122 -3.21 -19.38 15.35
C ALA A 122 -4.62 -19.20 15.95
N GLY A 123 -5.60 -19.11 15.06
CA GLY A 123 -6.85 -19.89 15.15
C GLY A 123 -7.05 -20.64 13.83
N PRO A 124 -7.58 -21.88 13.81
CA PRO A 124 -7.69 -22.69 12.61
C PRO A 124 -8.81 -22.12 11.73
N GLY A 125 -8.54 -21.09 10.93
CA GLY A 125 -9.64 -20.42 10.22
C GLY A 125 -9.31 -19.36 9.18
N PHE A 126 -8.17 -18.66 9.25
CA PHE A 126 -7.76 -17.83 8.11
C PHE A 126 -7.10 -18.71 7.06
N ARG A 127 -7.96 -19.41 6.31
CA ARG A 127 -7.60 -19.81 4.96
C ARG A 127 -7.27 -18.52 4.25
N THR A 128 -6.00 -18.31 3.89
CA THR A 128 -5.73 -17.56 2.67
C THR A 128 -6.73 -18.10 1.67
N ALA A 129 -7.54 -17.23 1.08
CA ALA A 129 -8.35 -17.66 -0.05
C ALA A 129 -7.35 -17.99 -1.16
N ARG A 130 -6.76 -19.20 -1.10
CA ARG A 130 -6.36 -19.95 -2.28
C ARG A 130 -7.66 -20.04 -3.06
N LEU A 131 -7.91 -19.03 -3.90
CA LEU A 131 -8.81 -19.24 -5.02
C LEU A 131 -8.19 -20.46 -5.70
N GLY A 132 -8.92 -21.57 -5.66
CA GLY A 132 -8.52 -22.81 -6.27
C GLY A 132 -8.13 -22.57 -7.74
N PRO A 133 -7.49 -23.55 -8.39
CA PRO A 133 -7.10 -23.41 -9.79
C PRO A 133 -8.27 -22.86 -10.60
N ARG A 134 -8.13 -21.63 -11.09
CA ARG A 134 -9.13 -21.02 -11.96
C ARG A 134 -9.14 -21.90 -13.21
N GLU A 135 -10.18 -22.69 -13.39
CA GLU A 135 -10.48 -23.27 -14.68
C GLU A 135 -10.46 -22.12 -15.69
N ARG A 136 -9.52 -22.19 -16.63
CA ARG A 136 -9.45 -21.26 -17.75
C ARG A 136 -10.74 -21.43 -18.54
N ARG A 137 -11.77 -20.63 -18.25
CA ARG A 137 -12.82 -20.38 -19.24
C ARG A 137 -12.13 -19.71 -20.41
N ARG A 138 -11.84 -20.50 -21.44
CA ARG A 138 -11.48 -20.03 -22.77
C ARG A 138 -12.58 -19.04 -23.18
N ALA A 139 -12.21 -17.78 -23.35
CA ALA A 139 -13.05 -16.86 -24.09
C ALA A 139 -13.22 -17.44 -25.49
N ARG A 140 -14.47 -17.59 -25.92
CA ARG A 140 -14.83 -17.71 -27.34
C ARG A 140 -14.89 -16.32 -27.94
#